data_AF-M1AKK0-F1
#
_entry.id   AF-M1AKK0-F1
#
_cell.length_a   1.000
_cell.length_b   1.000
_cell.length_c   1.000
_cell.angle_alpha   90.00
_cell.angle_beta   90.00
_cell.angle_gamma   90.00
#
_symmetry.space_group_name_H-M   'P 1'
#
loop_
_entity.id
_entity.type
_entity.pdbx_description
1 polymer ?
#
loop_
_entity_poly.entity_id
_entity_poly.type
_entity_poly.pdbx_seq_one_letter_code
_entity_poly.pdbx_strand_id
1 'polypeptide(L)' 'MKTMCIELVANRFLRKMVRVLVATAIREAAAGADDDALLKLMDATCRRATAPPAPPDGLCLVDVGYTDYDIRHCLIP' A
#
# COMPACT_ATOMS: atom_id res chain seq x y z
N MET A 1 8.92 -8.46 19.82
CA MET A 1 8.26 -7.32 19.15
C MET A 1 7.55 -7.89 17.92
N LYS A 2 6.26 -7.57 17.70
CA LYS A 2 5.53 -7.98 16.49
C LYS A 2 5.56 -6.82 15.50
N THR A 3 5.79 -7.12 14.22
CA THR A 3 5.84 -6.13 13.15
C THR A 3 4.84 -6.53 12.07
N MET A 4 4.14 -5.55 11.49
CA MET A 4 3.30 -5.75 10.32
C MET A 4 4.09 -5.29 9.09
N CYS A 5 4.21 -6.17 8.10
CA CYS A 5 4.87 -5.89 6.84
C CYS A 5 3.82 -5.94 5.71
N ILE A 6 3.92 -5.03 4.75
CA ILE A 6 3.03 -4.97 3.59
C ILE A 6 3.90 -5.08 2.34
N GLU A 7 3.66 -6.12 1.55
CA GLU A 7 4.25 -6.30 0.23
C GLU A 7 3.32 -5.71 -0.84
N LEU A 8 3.87 -4.92 -1.75
CA LEU A 8 3.13 -4.33 -2.86
C LEU A 8 3.88 -4.64 -4.15
N VAL A 9 3.26 -5.47 -5.00
CA VAL A 9 3.79 -5.82 -6.32
C VAL A 9 2.93 -5.17 -7.40
N ALA A 10 3.56 -4.43 -8.30
CA ALA A 10 2.90 -3.78 -9.43
C ALA A 10 3.89 -3.55 -10.58
N ASN A 11 3.38 -3.25 -11.77
CA ASN A 11 4.21 -2.90 -12.92
C ASN A 11 4.94 -1.56 -12.72
N ARG A 12 4.25 -0.55 -12.16
CA ARG A 12 4.78 0.80 -11.91
C ARG A 12 4.05 1.45 -10.74
N PHE A 13 4.74 2.32 -10.02
CA PHE A 13 4.18 3.15 -8.96
C PHE A 13 4.29 4.63 -9.29
N LEU A 14 3.26 5.41 -8.97
CA LEU A 14 3.34 6.87 -9.04
C LEU A 14 4.19 7.42 -7.88
N ARG A 15 4.70 8.65 -8.04
CA ARG A 15 5.43 9.35 -6.96
C ARG A 15 4.58 9.40 -5.68
N LYS A 16 5.14 8.88 -4.58
CA LYS A 16 4.51 8.75 -3.24
C LYS A 16 3.35 7.74 -3.14
N MET A 17 2.98 7.02 -4.20
CA MET A 17 1.82 6.13 -4.22
C MET A 17 1.85 5.10 -3.10
N VAL A 18 2.93 4.32 -3.00
CA VAL A 18 3.10 3.28 -1.96
C VAL A 18 2.92 3.87 -0.56
N ARG A 19 3.57 5.01 -0.28
CA ARG A 19 3.54 5.68 1.03
C ARG A 19 2.15 6.20 1.39
N VAL A 20 1.38 6.70 0.41
CA VAL A 20 -0.01 7.16 0.62
C VAL A 20 -0.95 5.99 0.82
N LEU A 21 -0.79 4.92 0.04
CA LEU A 21 -1.61 3.72 0.13
C LEU A 21 -1.48 3.07 1.51
N VAL A 22 -0.24 2.84 1.97
CA VAL A 22 0.03 2.26 3.30
C VAL A 22 -0.50 3.15 4.42
N ALA A 23 -0.23 4.46 4.38
CA ALA A 23 -0.74 5.38 5.41
C ALA A 23 -2.27 5.43 5.47
N THR A 24 -2.93 5.39 4.31
CA THR A 24 -4.39 5.44 4.23
C THR A 24 -4.98 4.14 4.76
N ALA A 25 -4.46 2.98 4.37
CA ALA A 25 -4.89 1.68 4.88
C ALA A 25 -4.78 1.60 6.42
N ILE A 26 -3.65 2.05 6.98
CA ILE A 26 -3.46 2.09 8.44
C ILE A 26 -4.47 3.03 9.11
N ARG A 27 -4.71 4.22 8.53
CA ARG A 27 -5.66 5.20 9.06
C ARG A 27 -7.09 4.66 9.08
N GLU A 28 -7.54 4.06 7.99
CA GLU A 28 -8.89 3.48 7.88
C GLU A 28 -9.06 2.28 8.81
N ALA A 29 -8.09 1.38 8.87
CA ALA A 29 -8.11 0.23 9.77
C ALA A 29 -8.15 0.65 11.25
N ALA A 30 -7.35 1.66 11.63
CA ALA A 30 -7.36 2.20 13.00
C ALA A 30 -8.66 2.92 13.35
N ALA A 31 -9.37 3.46 12.35
CA ALA A 31 -10.69 4.08 12.52
C ALA A 31 -11.83 3.04 12.55
N GLY A 32 -11.56 1.75 12.35
CA GLY A 32 -12.58 0.70 12.28
C GLY A 32 -13.43 0.78 11.02
N ALA A 33 -12.86 1.27 9.91
CA ALA A 33 -13.53 1.31 8.63
C ALA A 33 -13.84 -0.09 8.10
N ASP A 34 -14.75 -0.15 7.14
CA ASP A 34 -15.14 -1.37 6.45
C ASP A 34 -14.07 -1.85 5.45
N ASP A 35 -14.15 -3.13 5.07
CA ASP A 35 -13.19 -3.78 4.17
C ASP A 35 -13.13 -3.11 2.78
N ASP A 36 -14.16 -2.37 2.38
CA ASP A 36 -14.25 -1.65 1.10
C ASP A 36 -13.88 -0.16 1.22
N ALA A 37 -13.40 0.31 2.37
CA ALA A 37 -13.02 1.71 2.58
C ALA A 37 -12.03 2.24 1.53
N LEU A 38 -11.01 1.44 1.16
CA LEU A 38 -10.04 1.81 0.14
C LEU A 38 -10.68 1.89 -1.27
N LEU A 39 -11.65 1.03 -1.57
CA LEU A 39 -12.38 1.06 -2.85
C LEU A 39 -13.25 2.32 -2.92
N LYS A 40 -13.98 2.64 -1.85
CA LYS A 40 -14.78 3.88 -1.75
C LYS A 40 -13.93 5.14 -1.94
N LEU A 41 -12.72 5.17 -1.36
CA LEU A 41 -11.78 6.28 -1.54
C LEU A 41 -11.27 6.40 -2.98
N MET A 42 -11.06 5.26 -3.65
CA MET A 42 -10.65 5.21 -5.05
C MET A 42 -11.76 5.74 -5.97
N ASP A 43 -13.00 5.32 -5.75
CA ASP A 43 -14.17 5.76 -6.52
C ASP A 43 -14.45 7.26 -6.36
N ALA A 44 -14.19 7.81 -5.17
CA ALA A 44 -14.32 9.24 -4.92
C ALA A 44 -13.30 10.09 -5.71
N THR A 45 -12.22 9.50 -6.23
CA THR A 45 -11.12 10.15 -6.98
C THR A 45 -10.51 11.38 -6.28
N CYS A 46 -10.69 11.51 -4.96
CA CYS A 46 -10.33 12.69 -4.19
C CYS A 46 -9.08 12.47 -3.35
N ARG A 47 -7.93 13.03 -3.77
CA ARG A 47 -6.67 12.92 -3.01
C ARG A 47 -6.74 13.47 -1.59
N ARG A 48 -7.58 14.47 -1.32
CA ARG A 48 -7.73 15.06 0.02
C ARG A 48 -8.34 14.09 1.04
N ALA A 49 -9.02 13.05 0.57
CA ALA A 49 -9.57 12.00 1.43
C ALA A 49 -8.53 10.93 1.82
N THR A 50 -7.33 10.96 1.23
CA THR A 50 -6.25 10.04 1.59
C THR A 50 -5.39 10.58 2.73
N ALA A 51 -4.73 9.68 3.47
CA ALA A 51 -3.80 10.07 4.52
C ALA A 51 -2.53 10.73 3.91
N PRO A 52 -1.81 11.59 4.68
CA PRO A 52 -0.49 12.04 4.26
C PRO A 52 0.45 10.84 4.05
N PRO A 53 1.44 10.93 3.13
CA PRO A 53 2.34 9.82 2.87
C PRO A 53 3.11 9.41 4.13
N ALA A 54 3.12 8.11 4.45
CA ALA A 54 3.91 7.52 5.54
C ALA A 54 5.39 7.95 5.47
N PRO A 55 6.17 7.95 6.56
CA PRO A 55 7.62 8.21 6.49
C PRO A 55 8.34 7.31 5.48
N PRO A 56 9.44 7.77 4.85
CA PRO A 56 10.15 6.98 3.84
C PRO A 56 10.98 5.83 4.45
N ASP A 57 11.37 5.93 5.73
CA ASP A 57 12.32 5.03 6.39
C ASP A 57 11.84 3.57 6.49
N GLY A 58 10.52 3.34 6.37
CA GLY A 58 9.91 2.02 6.37
C GLY A 58 9.66 1.42 4.98
N LEU A 59 10.04 2.10 3.89
CA LEU A 59 9.82 1.63 2.52
C LEU A 59 11.14 1.14 1.90
N CYS A 60 11.17 -0.11 1.46
CA CYS A 60 12.30 -0.71 0.77
C CYS A 60 11.87 -1.30 -0.59
N LEU A 61 12.67 -1.10 -1.64
CA LEU A 61 12.54 -1.86 -2.88
C LEU A 61 13.26 -3.20 -2.68
N VAL A 62 12.51 -4.29 -2.73
CA VAL A 62 13.05 -5.61 -2.39
C VAL A 62 13.37 -6.46 -3.62
N ASP A 63 12.53 -6.42 -4.65
CA ASP A 63 12.72 -7.18 -5.89
C ASP A 63 12.21 -6.42 -7.12
N VAL A 64 12.75 -6.78 -8.29
CA VAL A 64 12.32 -6.28 -9.61
C VAL A 64 12.18 -7.47 -10.56
N GLY A 65 10.94 -7.79 -10.92
CA GLY A 65 10.64 -8.86 -11.87
C GLY A 65 10.97 -8.48 -13.31
N TYR A 66 11.72 -9.35 -14.01
CA TYR A 66 11.98 -9.26 -15.45
C TYR A 66 11.13 -10.24 -16.27
N THR A 67 10.35 -11.10 -15.59
CA THR A 67 9.42 -12.07 -16.18
C THR A 67 7.99 -11.73 -15.76
N ASP A 68 7.03 -12.51 -16.26
CA ASP A 68 5.63 -12.40 -15.81
C ASP A 68 5.53 -12.58 -14.29
N TYR A 69 4.57 -11.87 -13.70
CA TYR A 69 4.30 -11.91 -12.27
C TYR A 69 3.79 -13.29 -11.85
N ASP A 70 4.37 -13.84 -10.79
CA ASP A 70 3.94 -15.08 -10.14
C ASP A 70 3.82 -14.84 -8.64
N ILE A 71 2.62 -15.09 -8.09
CA ILE A 71 2.31 -14.90 -6.66
C ILE A 71 3.19 -15.76 -5.75
N ARG A 72 3.75 -16.86 -6.28
CA ARG A 72 4.67 -17.72 -5.54
C ARG A 72 6.00 -17.04 -5.22
N HIS A 73 6.28 -15.88 -5.82
CA HIS A 73 7.47 -15.08 -5.57
C HIS A 73 7.26 -13.98 -4.52
N CYS A 74 6.06 -13.80 -3.99
CA CYS A 74 5.82 -12.88 -2.87
C CYS A 74 6.59 -13.35 -1.62
N LEU A 75 7.30 -12.42 -0.99
CA LEU A 75 8.17 -12.67 0.15
C LEU A 75 7.42 -12.78 1.48
N ILE A 76 6.23 -12.22 1.55
CA ILE A 76 5.36 -12.26 2.73
C ILE A 76 4.20 -13.22 2.42
N PRO A 77 4.12 -14.38 3.09
CA PRO A 77 3.06 -15.37 2.88
C PRO A 77 1.70 -14.92 3.40
#